data_AF-A0ABD3F5G9-F1
#
_entry.id   AF-A0ABD3F5G9-F1
#
_cell.length_a   1.000
_cell.length_b   1.000
_cell.length_c   1.000
_cell.angle_alpha   90.00
_cell.angle_beta   90.00
_cell.angle_gamma   90.00
#
_symmetry.space_group_name_H-M   'P 1'
#
loop_
_entity.id
_entity.type
_entity.pdbx_description
1 polymer ?
#
loop_
_entity_poly.entity_id
_entity_poly.type
_entity_poly.pdbx_seq_one_letter_code
_entity_poly.pdbx_strand_id
1 'polypeptide(L)'
;MEDMALSAYSPTVFETSREEADKYAWTFVVPKALVTSMQAAIETFYANKAAAQSDQGPDEIDLANSQPDTELHAVVKLRTNLVFFSRRCVVAMKSLYEVTHLASAWRQDMKWLDQDWFDIQCVPVEFFAEETRATNLTAVDRKFRYDQMATEIAQKFELATAESKYSLRSKKAFIYFREIVGAVARTQWLTGSAVNYDVAAVCDGRDDCLVLSTYDLAGHFPKDRSHFSYKLVVVPINSHGVHWTVIMVAIKRGELEAHLYDPLPSPKHDKDLKTVLEDKVLPLLRAWDSHRRSYAEETYEFPAHIPENYIASPKQPDGGSCGIMALAMIHTFVREPNQGFKLDTVTNDYVAVLRLRFLWLVTCGSLIHATENQDDDDARATEAELKDAFKMKKKQ
;
A
#
# COMPACT_ATOMS: atom_id res chain seq x y z
N MET A 1 6.75 28.89 12.59
CA MET A 1 7.90 29.17 13.49
C MET A 1 7.71 28.54 14.88
N GLU A 2 6.50 28.12 15.27
CA GLU A 2 6.21 27.46 16.56
C GLU A 2 6.43 25.93 16.56
N ASP A 3 6.34 25.23 15.42
CA ASP A 3 6.54 23.76 15.36
C ASP A 3 7.98 23.30 15.66
N MET A 4 8.98 24.13 15.34
CA MET A 4 10.39 23.82 15.59
C MET A 4 10.80 23.92 17.07
N ALA A 5 10.07 24.71 17.86
CA ALA A 5 10.38 24.86 19.27
C ALA A 5 10.04 23.57 20.05
N LEU A 6 9.03 22.81 19.62
CA LEU A 6 8.58 21.57 20.25
C LEU A 6 9.31 20.30 19.72
N SER A 7 9.91 20.35 18.53
CA SER A 7 10.69 19.24 17.96
C SER A 7 12.10 19.11 18.54
N ALA A 8 12.57 20.10 19.30
CA ALA A 8 13.91 20.13 19.90
C ALA A 8 14.01 19.39 21.25
N TYR A 9 12.97 18.62 21.62
CA TYR A 9 12.88 17.95 22.92
C TYR A 9 12.97 16.44 22.75
N SER A 10 14.08 15.83 23.14
CA SER A 10 14.25 14.37 23.14
C SER A 10 13.36 13.74 24.22
N PRO A 11 12.26 13.06 23.88
CA PRO A 11 11.41 12.42 24.87
C PRO A 11 12.15 11.22 25.46
N THR A 12 11.96 10.98 26.75
CA THR A 12 12.45 9.75 27.40
C THR A 12 11.27 8.91 27.87
N VAL A 13 11.45 7.59 27.96
CA VAL A 13 10.38 6.66 28.31
C VAL A 13 10.78 5.88 29.55
N PHE A 14 9.83 5.72 30.46
CA PHE A 14 9.97 4.86 31.64
C PHE A 14 8.67 4.07 31.85
N GLU A 15 8.76 3.02 32.66
CA GLU A 15 7.64 2.13 32.97
C GLU A 15 7.09 2.42 34.37
N THR A 16 5.77 2.34 34.54
CA THR A 16 5.09 2.52 35.83
C THR A 16 3.83 1.66 35.92
N SER A 17 3.18 1.63 37.09
CA SER A 17 1.92 0.91 37.27
C SER A 17 0.80 1.54 36.43
N ARG A 18 -0.25 0.76 36.14
CA ARG A 18 -1.42 1.25 35.39
C ARG A 18 -2.07 2.48 36.04
N GLU A 19 -2.25 2.42 37.35
CA GLU A 19 -2.86 3.49 38.16
C GLU A 19 -2.08 4.80 38.06
N GLU A 20 -0.74 4.71 38.01
CA GLU A 20 0.12 5.87 37.85
C GLU A 20 0.12 6.37 36.40
N ALA A 21 0.17 5.46 35.42
CA ALA A 21 0.12 5.80 34.01
C ALA A 21 -1.21 6.50 33.63
N ASP A 22 -2.33 6.09 34.20
CA ASP A 22 -3.65 6.67 33.92
C ASP A 22 -3.74 8.14 34.37
N LYS A 23 -2.92 8.60 35.33
CA LYS A 23 -2.81 10.04 35.70
C LYS A 23 -2.26 10.90 34.56
N TYR A 24 -1.55 10.28 33.62
CA TYR A 24 -0.94 10.93 32.46
C TYR A 24 -1.77 10.73 31.18
N ALA A 25 -3.04 10.35 31.31
CA ALA A 25 -4.02 10.32 30.24
C ALA A 25 -4.71 11.69 30.13
N TRP A 26 -4.21 12.53 29.24
CA TRP A 26 -4.75 13.87 29.02
C TRP A 26 -5.95 13.88 28.08
N THR A 27 -6.82 14.88 28.26
CA THR A 27 -8.00 15.15 27.42
C THR A 27 -7.76 16.22 26.35
N PHE A 28 -6.54 16.76 26.27
CA PHE A 28 -6.12 17.69 25.22
C PHE A 28 -5.16 17.02 24.25
N VAL A 29 -5.00 17.63 23.08
CA VAL A 29 -4.10 17.16 22.02
C VAL A 29 -2.90 18.09 21.92
N VAL A 30 -1.72 17.52 21.69
CA VAL A 30 -0.47 18.27 21.44
C VAL A 30 -0.09 18.19 19.97
N PRO A 31 0.71 19.14 19.43
CA PRO A 31 1.06 19.18 18.01
C PRO A 31 1.58 17.84 17.46
N LYS A 32 1.19 17.52 16.22
CA LYS A 32 1.49 16.23 15.56
C LYS A 32 2.98 15.86 15.63
N ALA A 33 3.88 16.83 15.39
CA ALA A 33 5.32 16.60 15.44
C ALA A 33 5.79 16.07 16.82
N LEU A 34 5.19 16.58 17.90
CA LEU A 34 5.49 16.11 19.26
C LEU A 34 4.93 14.72 19.49
N VAL A 35 3.70 14.43 19.04
CA VAL A 35 3.13 13.08 19.10
C VAL A 35 3.98 12.06 18.36
N THR A 36 4.46 12.40 17.15
CA THR A 36 5.38 11.55 16.37
C THR A 36 6.69 11.31 17.12
N SER A 37 7.26 12.35 17.74
CA SER A 37 8.49 12.21 18.54
C SER A 37 8.28 11.31 19.77
N MET A 38 7.16 11.49 20.49
CA MET A 38 6.80 10.64 21.63
C MET A 38 6.59 9.18 21.22
N GLN A 39 5.90 8.95 20.11
CA GLN A 39 5.69 7.62 19.56
C GLN A 39 7.01 6.93 19.19
N ALA A 40 7.91 7.63 18.50
CA ALA A 40 9.23 7.09 18.14
C ALA A 40 10.08 6.75 19.39
N ALA A 41 9.98 7.55 20.45
CA ALA A 41 10.64 7.26 21.72
C ALA A 41 10.08 5.98 22.39
N ILE A 42 8.75 5.79 22.37
CA ILE A 42 8.10 4.55 22.86
C ILE A 42 8.59 3.33 22.05
N GLU A 43 8.61 3.43 20.73
CA GLU A 43 9.06 2.36 19.84
C GLU A 43 10.53 2.01 20.09
N THR A 44 11.38 3.02 20.22
CA THR A 44 12.82 2.84 20.54
C THR A 44 13.01 2.17 21.89
N PHE A 45 12.24 2.57 22.91
CA PHE A 45 12.29 1.96 24.24
C PHE A 45 11.97 0.46 24.19
N TYR A 46 10.88 0.07 23.52
CA TYR A 46 10.52 -1.35 23.40
C TYR A 46 11.48 -2.14 22.51
N ALA A 47 12.00 -1.54 21.43
CA ALA A 47 13.01 -2.18 20.59
C ALA A 47 14.30 -2.50 21.39
N ASN A 48 14.76 -1.54 22.21
CA ASN A 48 15.93 -1.74 23.08
C ASN A 48 15.67 -2.80 24.15
N LYS A 49 14.47 -2.83 24.74
CA LYS A 49 14.07 -3.84 25.72
C LYS A 49 14.05 -5.25 25.11
N ALA A 50 13.50 -5.39 23.91
CA ALA A 50 13.48 -6.66 23.17
C ALA A 50 14.89 -7.14 22.82
N ALA A 51 15.78 -6.24 22.37
CA ALA A 51 17.18 -6.57 22.08
C ALA A 51 17.94 -7.02 23.34
N ALA A 52 17.73 -6.36 24.47
CA ALA A 52 18.33 -6.74 25.75
C ALA A 52 17.85 -8.10 26.27
N GLN A 53 16.62 -8.50 25.94
CA GLN A 53 16.08 -9.83 26.28
C GLN A 53 16.59 -10.92 25.33
N SER A 54 16.81 -10.64 24.04
CA SER A 54 17.37 -11.61 23.11
C SER A 54 18.82 -12.01 23.41
N ASP A 55 19.57 -11.15 24.11
CA ASP A 55 20.95 -11.43 24.56
C ASP A 55 21.03 -12.31 25.82
N GLN A 56 19.90 -12.59 26.50
CA GLN A 56 19.88 -13.37 27.75
C GLN A 56 19.62 -14.88 27.58
N GLY A 57 19.47 -15.38 26.35
CA GLY A 57 19.10 -16.78 26.10
C GLY A 57 17.65 -17.09 26.49
N PRO A 58 17.08 -18.25 26.09
CA PRO A 58 15.70 -18.56 26.41
C PRO A 58 15.53 -18.81 27.91
N ASP A 59 14.72 -17.99 28.58
CA ASP A 59 14.28 -18.23 29.95
C ASP A 59 13.54 -19.57 30.03
N GLU A 60 13.97 -20.42 30.96
CA GLU A 60 13.26 -21.64 31.33
C GLU A 60 11.92 -21.21 31.97
N ILE A 61 10.82 -21.35 31.21
CA ILE A 61 9.48 -20.95 31.68
C ILE A 61 9.07 -21.89 32.83
N ASP A 62 9.24 -21.45 34.08
CA ASP A 62 8.66 -22.11 35.26
C ASP A 62 7.14 -21.88 35.28
N LEU A 63 6.41 -22.81 34.65
CA LEU A 63 4.95 -22.83 34.58
C LEU A 63 4.25 -22.90 35.97
N ALA A 64 4.99 -23.13 37.06
CA ALA A 64 4.41 -23.28 38.40
C ALA A 64 4.32 -21.96 39.20
N ASN A 65 5.01 -20.89 38.78
CA ASN A 65 5.12 -19.64 39.55
C ASN A 65 4.81 -18.36 38.74
N SER A 66 3.93 -18.44 37.73
CA SER A 66 3.44 -17.24 37.04
C SER A 66 2.57 -16.40 37.98
N GLN A 67 3.23 -15.52 38.75
CA GLN A 67 2.55 -14.34 39.30
C GLN A 67 1.88 -13.59 38.14
N PRO A 68 0.70 -12.99 38.36
CA PRO A 68 0.12 -12.11 37.35
C PRO A 68 1.14 -11.01 37.10
N ASP A 69 1.72 -11.03 35.90
CA ASP A 69 2.71 -10.08 35.45
C ASP A 69 2.10 -8.69 35.68
N THR A 70 2.66 -7.93 36.63
CA THR A 70 2.19 -6.56 36.90
C THR A 70 2.52 -5.76 35.66
N GLU A 71 1.57 -5.69 34.72
CA GLU A 71 1.76 -5.11 33.40
C GLU A 71 2.21 -3.66 33.55
N LEU A 72 3.50 -3.44 33.31
CA LEU A 72 4.10 -2.12 33.41
C LEU A 72 3.74 -1.32 32.15
N HIS A 73 3.25 -0.10 32.35
CA HIS A 73 2.83 0.78 31.28
C HIS A 73 3.89 1.86 31.01
N ALA A 74 4.26 2.01 29.74
CA ALA A 74 5.18 3.05 29.31
C ALA A 74 4.58 4.45 29.44
N VAL A 75 5.36 5.37 29.99
CA VAL A 75 5.07 6.80 30.12
C VAL A 75 6.20 7.58 29.48
N VAL A 76 5.83 8.52 28.61
CA VAL A 76 6.74 9.45 27.95
C VAL A 76 6.91 10.68 28.81
N LYS A 77 8.16 11.06 29.03
CA LYS A 77 8.57 12.24 29.77
C LYS A 77 9.09 13.27 28.79
N LEU A 78 8.46 14.44 28.79
CA LEU A 78 8.99 15.63 28.15
C LEU A 78 9.81 16.44 29.19
N ARG A 79 10.69 17.33 28.71
CA ARG A 79 11.69 18.10 29.49
C ARG A 79 11.23 18.49 30.92
N THR A 80 12.15 18.45 31.89
CA THR A 80 12.03 19.02 33.26
C THR A 80 10.90 18.49 34.17
N ASN A 81 10.46 17.23 34.04
CA ASN A 81 9.41 16.64 34.91
C ASN A 81 8.06 17.39 34.86
N LEU A 82 7.81 18.23 33.85
CA LEU A 82 6.63 19.11 33.85
C LEU A 82 5.39 18.42 33.29
N VAL A 83 5.56 17.61 32.25
CA VAL A 83 4.43 16.93 31.60
C VAL A 83 4.85 15.52 31.17
N PHE A 84 4.03 14.56 31.56
CA PHE A 84 4.17 13.15 31.26
C PHE A 84 2.98 12.70 30.42
N PHE A 85 3.18 11.78 29.49
CA PHE A 85 2.12 11.25 28.64
C PHE A 85 2.13 9.74 28.72
N SER A 86 1.02 9.13 29.09
CA SER A 86 0.93 7.66 29.01
C SER A 86 0.99 7.21 27.57
N ARG A 87 1.52 6.01 27.32
CA ARG A 87 1.49 5.38 25.98
C ARG A 87 0.09 5.39 25.39
N ARG A 88 -0.95 5.10 26.19
CA ARG A 88 -2.35 5.13 25.76
C ARG A 88 -2.76 6.51 25.25
N CYS A 89 -2.37 7.57 25.96
CA CYS A 89 -2.63 8.95 25.55
C CYS A 89 -1.93 9.30 24.24
N VAL A 90 -0.64 8.93 24.08
CA VAL A 90 0.11 9.15 22.84
C VAL A 90 -0.52 8.41 21.67
N VAL A 91 -0.90 7.14 21.85
CA VAL A 91 -1.57 6.32 20.83
C VAL A 91 -2.93 6.91 20.44
N ALA A 92 -3.72 7.38 21.40
CA ALA A 92 -5.00 8.02 21.13
C ALA A 92 -4.84 9.31 20.30
N MET A 93 -3.86 10.15 20.65
CA MET A 93 -3.54 11.35 19.87
C MET A 93 -3.02 11.02 18.46
N LYS A 94 -2.18 10.00 18.33
CA LYS A 94 -1.71 9.52 17.02
C LYS A 94 -2.90 9.09 16.15
N SER A 95 -3.80 8.30 16.71
CA SER A 95 -5.02 7.82 16.05
C SER A 95 -5.91 8.99 15.61
N LEU A 96 -6.07 10.02 16.45
CA LEU A 96 -6.81 11.23 16.07
C LEU A 96 -6.19 11.94 14.87
N TYR A 97 -4.86 12.07 14.83
CA TYR A 97 -4.16 12.69 13.70
C TYR A 97 -4.27 11.86 12.42
N GLU A 98 -4.25 10.54 12.53
CA GLU A 98 -4.46 9.62 11.40
C GLU A 98 -5.87 9.74 10.84
N VAL A 99 -6.90 9.72 11.69
CA VAL A 99 -8.30 9.91 11.27
C VAL A 99 -8.51 11.30 10.66
N THR A 100 -7.93 12.35 11.25
CA THR A 100 -8.03 13.72 10.71
C THR A 100 -7.37 13.84 9.34
N HIS A 101 -6.24 13.16 9.14
CA HIS A 101 -5.56 13.09 7.85
C HIS A 101 -6.43 12.36 6.81
N LEU A 102 -6.96 11.18 7.16
CA LEU A 102 -7.86 10.41 6.28
C LEU A 102 -9.12 11.19 5.92
N ALA A 103 -9.76 11.87 6.87
CA ALA A 103 -10.93 12.71 6.61
C ALA A 103 -10.61 13.88 5.66
N SER A 104 -9.42 14.48 5.81
CA SER A 104 -8.97 15.55 4.92
C SER A 104 -8.65 15.04 3.51
N ALA A 105 -8.07 13.83 3.41
CA ALA A 105 -7.81 13.16 2.15
C ALA A 105 -9.12 12.77 1.44
N TRP A 106 -10.06 12.17 2.17
CA TRP A 106 -11.40 11.83 1.68
C TRP A 106 -12.10 13.04 1.06
N ARG A 107 -12.10 14.20 1.73
CA ARG A 107 -12.71 15.42 1.18
C ARG A 107 -12.06 15.87 -0.13
N GLN A 108 -10.75 15.71 -0.25
CA GLN A 108 -10.04 16.09 -1.48
C GLN A 108 -10.31 15.10 -2.61
N ASP A 109 -10.41 13.82 -2.29
CA ASP A 109 -10.74 12.79 -3.26
C ASP A 109 -12.19 12.92 -3.74
N MET A 110 -13.15 13.22 -2.85
CA MET A 110 -14.53 13.53 -3.22
C MET A 110 -14.61 14.74 -4.15
N LYS A 111 -13.86 15.82 -3.87
CA LYS A 111 -13.78 16.97 -4.80
C LYS A 111 -13.20 16.61 -6.16
N TRP A 112 -12.26 15.68 -6.21
CA TRP A 112 -11.69 15.21 -7.47
C TRP A 112 -12.66 14.32 -8.23
N LEU A 113 -13.46 13.51 -7.54
CA LEU A 113 -14.54 12.73 -8.14
C LEU A 113 -15.67 13.64 -8.67
N ASP A 114 -15.94 14.77 -8.03
CA ASP A 114 -16.97 15.76 -8.39
C ASP A 114 -16.55 16.72 -9.53
N GLN A 115 -15.35 16.58 -10.07
CA GLN A 115 -14.93 17.39 -11.22
C GLN A 115 -15.76 17.07 -12.48
N ASP A 116 -15.73 17.95 -13.48
CA ASP A 116 -16.39 17.68 -14.76
C ASP A 116 -15.60 16.65 -15.59
N TRP A 117 -16.09 15.41 -15.62
CA TRP A 117 -15.47 14.34 -16.40
C TRP A 117 -15.67 14.47 -17.91
N PHE A 118 -16.55 15.37 -18.38
CA PHE A 118 -16.67 15.71 -19.79
C PHE A 118 -15.54 16.61 -20.28
N ASP A 119 -14.85 17.32 -19.38
CA ASP A 119 -13.71 18.16 -19.73
C ASP A 119 -12.44 17.34 -20.02
N ILE A 120 -12.37 16.09 -19.55
CA ILE A 120 -11.24 15.18 -19.77
C ILE A 120 -10.96 15.00 -21.28
N GLN A 121 -9.74 15.35 -21.69
CA GLN A 121 -9.22 15.18 -23.05
C GLN A 121 -8.14 14.10 -23.04
N CYS A 122 -8.56 12.84 -23.15
CA CYS A 122 -7.64 11.72 -23.30
C CYS A 122 -7.97 10.86 -24.53
N VAL A 123 -6.93 10.27 -25.10
CA VAL A 123 -7.07 9.15 -26.04
C VAL A 123 -7.70 7.94 -25.31
N PRO A 124 -8.18 6.91 -26.03
CA PRO A 124 -8.62 5.68 -25.39
C PRO A 124 -7.59 5.17 -24.39
N VAL A 125 -8.08 4.75 -23.23
CA VAL A 125 -7.27 4.12 -22.19
C VAL A 125 -7.58 2.63 -22.23
N GLU A 126 -6.58 1.77 -22.29
CA GLU A 126 -6.74 0.31 -22.35
C GLU A 126 -6.79 -0.30 -20.94
N PHE A 127 -6.09 0.30 -19.98
CA PHE A 127 -6.03 -0.16 -18.60
C PHE A 127 -7.43 -0.31 -18.00
N PHE A 128 -7.78 -1.53 -17.63
CA PHE A 128 -9.11 -1.95 -17.17
C PHE A 128 -10.30 -1.55 -18.05
N ALA A 129 -10.11 -1.42 -19.36
CA ALA A 129 -11.18 -1.02 -20.27
C ALA A 129 -12.36 -2.02 -20.28
N GLU A 130 -12.08 -3.32 -20.19
CA GLU A 130 -13.14 -4.33 -20.21
C GLU A 130 -13.90 -4.38 -18.89
N GLU A 131 -13.16 -4.38 -17.78
CA GLU A 131 -13.65 -4.42 -16.41
C GLU A 131 -14.54 -3.22 -16.11
N THR A 132 -14.17 -2.06 -16.66
CA THR A 132 -14.95 -0.83 -16.54
C THR A 132 -15.96 -0.62 -17.66
N ARG A 133 -16.13 -1.58 -18.58
CA ARG A 133 -17.06 -1.48 -19.73
C ARG A 133 -16.83 -0.26 -20.62
N ALA A 134 -15.58 0.12 -20.78
CA ALA A 134 -15.12 1.23 -21.62
C ALA A 134 -14.55 0.79 -22.98
N THR A 135 -14.41 -0.51 -23.22
CA THR A 135 -13.92 -1.07 -24.49
C THR A 135 -14.82 -0.67 -25.67
N ASN A 136 -14.21 -0.23 -26.78
CA ASN A 136 -14.89 0.14 -28.03
C ASN A 136 -15.96 1.25 -27.94
N LEU A 137 -16.03 1.98 -26.82
CA LEU A 137 -16.93 3.12 -26.69
C LEU A 137 -16.48 4.28 -27.58
N THR A 138 -17.45 5.05 -28.10
CA THR A 138 -17.16 6.30 -28.81
C THR A 138 -16.56 7.34 -27.85
N ALA A 139 -15.95 8.41 -28.39
CA ALA A 139 -15.38 9.46 -27.55
C ALA A 139 -16.41 10.10 -26.62
N VAL A 140 -17.65 10.26 -27.08
CA VAL A 140 -18.76 10.83 -26.29
C VAL A 140 -19.21 9.84 -25.22
N ASP A 141 -19.44 8.58 -25.58
CA ASP A 141 -19.89 7.55 -24.63
C ASP A 141 -18.85 7.27 -23.53
N ARG A 142 -17.55 7.40 -23.85
CA ARG A 142 -16.48 7.30 -22.85
C ARG A 142 -16.60 8.37 -21.78
N LYS A 143 -16.89 9.61 -22.15
CA LYS A 143 -17.05 10.72 -21.19
C LYS A 143 -18.23 10.46 -20.26
N PHE A 144 -19.37 10.03 -20.80
CA PHE A 144 -20.51 9.57 -19.98
C PHE A 144 -20.11 8.44 -19.05
N ARG A 145 -19.31 7.47 -19.52
CA ARG A 145 -18.86 6.37 -18.67
C ARG A 145 -17.92 6.82 -17.56
N TYR A 146 -17.04 7.79 -17.81
CA TYR A 146 -16.14 8.34 -16.79
C TYR A 146 -16.93 9.05 -15.68
N ASP A 147 -17.88 9.90 -16.06
CA ASP A 147 -18.79 10.57 -15.12
C ASP A 147 -19.60 9.57 -14.27
N GLN A 148 -20.14 8.54 -14.93
CA GLN A 148 -20.84 7.45 -14.23
C GLN A 148 -19.93 6.72 -13.23
N MET A 149 -18.69 6.38 -13.62
CA MET A 149 -17.73 5.74 -12.71
C MET A 149 -17.45 6.61 -11.49
N ALA A 150 -17.22 7.89 -11.70
CA ALA A 150 -16.94 8.81 -10.60
C ALA A 150 -18.11 8.90 -9.62
N THR A 151 -19.33 8.95 -10.14
CA THR A 151 -20.57 8.92 -9.34
C THR A 151 -20.69 7.61 -8.54
N GLU A 152 -20.45 6.45 -9.19
CA GLU A 152 -20.50 5.14 -8.53
C GLU A 152 -19.46 5.03 -7.41
N ILE A 153 -18.23 5.53 -7.64
CA ILE A 153 -17.17 5.56 -6.63
C ILE A 153 -17.55 6.50 -5.49
N ALA A 154 -18.05 7.70 -5.77
CA ALA A 154 -18.44 8.68 -4.77
C ALA A 154 -19.50 8.08 -3.82
N GLN A 155 -20.49 7.35 -4.35
CA GLN A 155 -21.47 6.63 -3.53
C GLN A 155 -20.82 5.57 -2.62
N LYS A 156 -19.79 4.86 -3.10
CA LYS A 156 -19.02 3.93 -2.25
C LYS A 156 -18.23 4.65 -1.16
N PHE A 157 -17.64 5.79 -1.49
CA PHE A 157 -16.88 6.61 -0.54
C PHE A 157 -17.74 7.18 0.58
N GLU A 158 -19.01 7.49 0.32
CA GLU A 158 -19.98 7.97 1.33
C GLU A 158 -20.41 6.85 2.29
N LEU A 159 -20.39 5.59 1.84
CA LEU A 159 -20.86 4.44 2.64
C LEU A 159 -19.73 3.71 3.38
N ALA A 160 -18.48 3.88 2.94
CA ALA A 160 -17.34 3.15 3.48
C ALA A 160 -16.80 3.76 4.78
N THR A 161 -16.47 2.89 5.73
CA THR A 161 -15.66 3.20 6.91
C THR A 161 -14.18 2.95 6.62
N ALA A 162 -13.26 3.50 7.43
CA ALA A 162 -11.82 3.26 7.28
C ALA A 162 -11.46 1.75 7.28
N GLU A 163 -12.21 0.95 8.03
CA GLU A 163 -12.05 -0.50 8.18
C GLU A 163 -12.87 -1.32 7.17
N SER A 164 -13.62 -0.66 6.27
CA SER A 164 -14.31 -1.36 5.19
C SER A 164 -13.30 -2.12 4.32
N LYS A 165 -13.53 -3.43 4.20
CA LYS A 165 -12.59 -4.36 3.55
C LYS A 165 -13.13 -4.80 2.19
N TYR A 166 -12.26 -4.73 1.19
CA TYR A 166 -12.53 -5.14 -0.18
C TYR A 166 -11.68 -6.35 -0.54
N SER A 167 -12.20 -7.25 -1.38
CA SER A 167 -11.41 -8.33 -1.97
C SER A 167 -11.71 -8.55 -3.44
N LEU A 168 -10.75 -9.12 -4.14
CA LEU A 168 -11.01 -9.70 -5.45
C LEU A 168 -12.06 -10.83 -5.33
N ARG A 169 -12.71 -11.17 -6.45
CA ARG A 169 -13.67 -12.28 -6.49
C ARG A 169 -13.01 -13.62 -6.14
N SER A 170 -11.76 -13.80 -6.55
CA SER A 170 -10.94 -14.96 -6.17
C SER A 170 -10.52 -14.99 -4.70
N LYS A 171 -10.71 -13.88 -3.96
CA LYS A 171 -10.25 -13.67 -2.58
C LYS A 171 -8.73 -13.81 -2.40
N LYS A 172 -7.95 -13.71 -3.47
CA LYS A 172 -6.47 -13.76 -3.41
C LYS A 172 -5.83 -12.48 -2.89
N ALA A 173 -6.53 -11.35 -2.97
CA ALA A 173 -6.07 -10.08 -2.45
C ALA A 173 -7.17 -9.33 -1.70
N PHE A 174 -6.76 -8.60 -0.68
CA PHE A 174 -7.62 -7.79 0.18
C PHE A 174 -7.01 -6.40 0.36
N ILE A 175 -7.86 -5.40 0.52
CA ILE A 175 -7.45 -4.02 0.79
C ILE A 175 -8.50 -3.34 1.67
N TYR A 176 -8.06 -2.48 2.58
CA TYR A 176 -8.94 -1.66 3.42
C TYR A 176 -9.17 -0.30 2.79
N PHE A 177 -10.33 0.31 3.07
CA PHE A 177 -10.66 1.63 2.55
C PHE A 177 -9.63 2.70 2.91
N ARG A 178 -9.08 2.65 4.13
CA ARG A 178 -8.00 3.55 4.57
C ARG A 178 -6.73 3.50 3.73
N GLU A 179 -6.50 2.40 3.02
CA GLU A 179 -5.34 2.23 2.11
C GLU A 179 -5.59 2.80 0.71
N ILE A 180 -6.85 3.10 0.39
CA ILE A 180 -7.33 3.63 -0.90
C ILE A 180 -7.46 5.16 -0.82
N VAL A 181 -8.12 5.64 0.24
CA VAL A 181 -8.39 7.07 0.46
C VAL A 181 -7.08 7.84 0.60
N GLY A 182 -6.94 8.88 -0.20
CA GLY A 182 -5.74 9.71 -0.26
C GLY A 182 -4.57 9.09 -0.99
N ALA A 183 -4.69 7.87 -1.51
CA ALA A 183 -3.61 7.16 -2.19
C ALA A 183 -3.86 6.98 -3.68
N VAL A 184 -5.08 6.60 -4.07
CA VAL A 184 -5.39 6.22 -5.45
C VAL A 184 -5.82 7.40 -6.32
N ALA A 185 -6.69 8.27 -5.81
CA ALA A 185 -7.19 9.43 -6.54
C ALA A 185 -6.11 10.51 -6.74
N ARG A 186 -6.40 11.47 -7.63
CA ARG A 186 -5.56 12.66 -7.87
C ARG A 186 -4.14 12.29 -8.29
N THR A 187 -3.13 13.04 -7.87
CA THR A 187 -1.71 12.79 -8.19
C THR A 187 -0.94 12.20 -6.99
N GLN A 188 -1.62 11.41 -6.16
CA GLN A 188 -1.04 10.85 -4.93
C GLN A 188 -0.19 9.60 -5.21
N TRP A 189 0.80 9.34 -4.35
CA TRP A 189 1.59 8.12 -4.43
C TRP A 189 0.76 6.91 -4.00
N LEU A 190 0.74 5.87 -4.84
CA LEU A 190 0.09 4.62 -4.48
C LEU A 190 0.80 3.98 -3.28
N THR A 191 0.02 3.47 -2.33
CA THR A 191 0.52 2.67 -1.22
C THR A 191 0.96 1.29 -1.69
N GLY A 192 1.79 0.61 -0.89
CA GLY A 192 2.14 -0.80 -1.15
C GLY A 192 0.90 -1.70 -1.21
N SER A 193 -0.08 -1.44 -0.34
CA SER A 193 -1.38 -2.12 -0.33
C SER A 193 -2.12 -1.96 -1.67
N ALA A 194 -2.19 -0.73 -2.19
CA ALA A 194 -2.85 -0.45 -3.47
C ALA A 194 -2.14 -1.13 -4.65
N VAL A 195 -0.80 -1.03 -4.73
CA VAL A 195 -0.02 -1.70 -5.79
C VAL A 195 -0.19 -3.21 -5.72
N ASN A 196 -0.06 -3.82 -4.54
CA ASN A 196 -0.21 -5.27 -4.38
C ASN A 196 -1.62 -5.74 -4.77
N TYR A 197 -2.65 -4.98 -4.39
CA TYR A 197 -4.02 -5.30 -4.75
C TYR A 197 -4.21 -5.26 -6.27
N ASP A 198 -3.71 -4.22 -6.93
CA ASP A 198 -3.90 -4.06 -8.38
C ASP A 198 -3.14 -5.11 -9.18
N VAL A 199 -1.88 -5.39 -8.84
CA VAL A 199 -1.11 -6.43 -9.54
C VAL A 199 -1.78 -7.79 -9.37
N ALA A 200 -2.37 -8.07 -8.19
CA ALA A 200 -3.18 -9.27 -8.00
C ALA A 200 -4.46 -9.25 -8.83
N ALA A 201 -5.10 -8.09 -9.01
CA ALA A 201 -6.30 -7.93 -9.82
C ALA A 201 -6.01 -8.18 -11.31
N VAL A 202 -4.92 -7.59 -11.82
CA VAL A 202 -4.44 -7.77 -13.20
C VAL A 202 -4.13 -9.25 -13.49
N CYS A 203 -3.53 -9.96 -12.53
CA CYS A 203 -3.20 -11.37 -12.66
C CYS A 203 -4.33 -12.31 -12.22
N ASP A 204 -5.51 -11.78 -11.84
CA ASP A 204 -6.56 -12.61 -11.26
C ASP A 204 -7.11 -13.63 -12.28
N GLY A 205 -7.37 -14.85 -11.81
CA GLY A 205 -7.80 -15.94 -12.68
C GLY A 205 -6.75 -16.48 -13.66
N ARG A 206 -5.51 -15.96 -13.63
CA ARG A 206 -4.39 -16.46 -14.46
C ARG A 206 -3.47 -17.38 -13.66
N ASP A 207 -3.10 -18.50 -14.27
CA ASP A 207 -2.09 -19.42 -13.77
C ASP A 207 -0.73 -19.25 -14.47
N ASP A 208 -0.69 -18.44 -15.53
CA ASP A 208 0.50 -18.17 -16.35
C ASP A 208 1.23 -16.87 -15.97
N CYS A 209 0.81 -16.19 -14.90
CA CYS A 209 1.49 -15.02 -14.33
C CYS A 209 1.90 -15.28 -12.88
N LEU A 210 3.14 -14.93 -12.52
CA LEU A 210 3.63 -14.95 -11.15
C LEU A 210 3.98 -13.55 -10.71
N VAL A 211 3.52 -13.15 -9.52
CA VAL A 211 3.85 -11.87 -8.91
C VAL A 211 4.75 -12.14 -7.72
N LEU A 212 5.92 -11.49 -7.69
CA LEU A 212 6.88 -11.60 -6.60
C LEU A 212 7.00 -10.25 -5.89
N SER A 213 6.97 -10.29 -4.55
CA SER A 213 7.33 -9.15 -3.72
C SER A 213 8.84 -9.06 -3.61
N THR A 214 9.41 -7.86 -3.77
CA THR A 214 10.84 -7.60 -3.54
C THR A 214 11.31 -7.89 -2.12
N TYR A 215 10.38 -7.93 -1.16
CA TYR A 215 10.64 -8.25 0.24
C TYR A 215 10.60 -9.77 0.52
N ASP A 216 10.12 -10.57 -0.44
CA ASP A 216 9.88 -12.01 -0.29
C ASP A 216 10.62 -12.86 -1.35
N LEU A 217 11.80 -12.40 -1.79
CA LEU A 217 12.60 -13.09 -2.82
C LEU A 217 13.55 -14.16 -2.22
N ALA A 218 13.45 -14.47 -0.93
CA ALA A 218 14.34 -15.42 -0.25
C ALA A 218 13.79 -16.86 -0.34
N GLY A 219 13.93 -17.52 -1.49
CA GLY A 219 13.64 -18.96 -1.64
C GLY A 219 12.17 -19.36 -1.61
N HIS A 220 11.25 -18.37 -1.61
CA HIS A 220 9.81 -18.57 -1.67
C HIS A 220 9.33 -18.56 -3.14
N PHE A 221 9.64 -19.62 -3.87
CA PHE A 221 9.11 -19.85 -5.23
C PHE A 221 8.21 -21.09 -5.28
N PRO A 222 7.27 -21.17 -6.25
CA PRO A 222 6.42 -22.35 -6.44
C PRO A 222 7.25 -23.62 -6.60
N LYS A 223 7.18 -24.51 -5.61
CA LYS A 223 8.01 -25.72 -5.57
C LYS A 223 7.45 -26.87 -6.39
N ASP A 224 6.26 -26.78 -6.92
CA ASP A 224 5.54 -27.85 -7.61
C ASP A 224 5.53 -27.69 -9.14
N ARG A 225 5.96 -26.53 -9.65
CA ARG A 225 5.93 -26.20 -11.08
C ARG A 225 7.17 -25.48 -11.55
N SER A 226 7.49 -25.67 -12.83
CA SER A 226 8.59 -24.98 -13.51
C SER A 226 8.29 -23.48 -13.68
N HIS A 227 9.31 -22.63 -13.57
CA HIS A 227 9.16 -21.22 -13.95
C HIS A 227 8.84 -21.07 -15.45
N PHE A 228 9.28 -22.01 -16.30
CA PHE A 228 8.93 -22.06 -17.72
C PHE A 228 7.44 -22.32 -18.00
N SER A 229 6.65 -22.70 -16.99
CA SER A 229 5.20 -22.82 -17.11
C SER A 229 4.47 -21.47 -17.02
N TYR A 230 5.18 -20.41 -16.65
CA TYR A 230 4.65 -19.04 -16.64
C TYR A 230 4.99 -18.35 -17.97
N LYS A 231 4.17 -17.37 -18.35
CA LYS A 231 4.46 -16.41 -19.42
C LYS A 231 5.11 -15.15 -18.90
N LEU A 232 4.85 -14.80 -17.64
CA LEU A 232 5.32 -13.55 -17.06
C LEU A 232 5.59 -13.70 -15.56
N VAL A 233 6.75 -13.23 -15.11
CA VAL A 233 7.06 -12.98 -13.71
C VAL A 233 7.13 -11.47 -13.50
N VAL A 234 6.34 -10.94 -12.58
CA VAL A 234 6.20 -9.51 -12.30
C VAL A 234 6.78 -9.20 -10.92
N VAL A 235 7.64 -8.20 -10.84
CA VAL A 235 8.30 -7.76 -9.61
C VAL A 235 8.13 -6.24 -9.46
N PRO A 236 7.09 -5.78 -8.75
CA PRO A 236 6.94 -4.37 -8.40
C PRO A 236 7.98 -3.97 -7.36
N ILE A 237 8.60 -2.80 -7.54
CA ILE A 237 9.71 -2.33 -6.72
C ILE A 237 9.34 -0.97 -6.16
N ASN A 238 9.42 -0.85 -4.83
CA ASN A 238 9.26 0.42 -4.15
C ASN A 238 10.63 0.92 -3.66
N SER A 239 11.17 1.91 -4.35
CA SER A 239 12.39 2.60 -3.95
C SER A 239 12.06 3.65 -2.89
N HIS A 240 12.60 3.44 -1.68
CA HIS A 240 12.51 4.35 -0.53
C HIS A 240 11.08 4.71 -0.08
N GLY A 241 10.08 3.88 -0.37
CA GLY A 241 8.70 4.09 0.06
C GLY A 241 7.92 5.10 -0.79
N VAL A 242 8.51 5.64 -1.86
CA VAL A 242 7.97 6.79 -2.60
C VAL A 242 7.93 6.61 -4.11
N HIS A 243 8.79 5.77 -4.68
CA HIS A 243 8.93 5.65 -6.11
C HIS A 243 8.74 4.20 -6.56
N TRP A 244 7.75 3.99 -7.42
CA TRP A 244 7.40 2.68 -7.95
C TRP A 244 7.99 2.46 -9.34
N THR A 245 8.69 1.35 -9.48
CA THR A 245 9.19 0.81 -10.74
C THR A 245 8.82 -0.66 -10.84
N VAL A 246 9.06 -1.29 -12.01
CA VAL A 246 8.74 -2.71 -12.18
C VAL A 246 9.78 -3.42 -13.04
N ILE A 247 10.09 -4.66 -12.65
CA ILE A 247 10.76 -5.65 -13.50
C ILE A 247 9.74 -6.70 -13.93
N MET A 248 9.68 -7.00 -15.22
CA MET A 248 8.85 -8.07 -15.77
C MET A 248 9.73 -9.03 -16.55
N VAL A 249 9.78 -10.30 -16.16
CA VAL A 249 10.51 -11.34 -16.91
C VAL A 249 9.50 -12.07 -17.78
N ALA A 250 9.56 -11.80 -19.08
CA ALA A 250 8.76 -12.49 -20.09
C ALA A 250 9.39 -13.86 -20.39
N ILE A 251 8.54 -14.88 -20.49
CA ILE A 251 8.95 -16.26 -20.71
C ILE A 251 8.22 -16.80 -21.93
N LYS A 252 8.99 -17.20 -22.94
CA LYS A 252 8.45 -17.68 -24.22
C LYS A 252 9.28 -18.84 -24.75
N ARG A 253 8.71 -20.05 -24.74
CA ARG A 253 9.32 -21.26 -25.32
C ARG A 253 10.76 -21.52 -24.84
N GLY A 254 11.01 -21.33 -23.55
CA GLY A 254 12.35 -21.52 -22.96
C GLY A 254 13.24 -20.28 -22.99
N GLU A 255 12.85 -19.22 -23.69
CA GLU A 255 13.55 -17.93 -23.69
C GLU A 255 13.04 -17.07 -22.53
N LEU A 256 13.97 -16.43 -21.82
CA LEU A 256 13.69 -15.45 -20.77
C LEU A 256 14.19 -14.08 -21.22
N GLU A 257 13.38 -13.05 -21.03
CA GLU A 257 13.71 -11.67 -21.37
C GLU A 257 13.24 -10.74 -20.24
N ALA A 258 14.15 -9.95 -19.68
CA ALA A 258 13.84 -9.03 -18.58
C ALA A 258 13.48 -7.65 -19.14
N HIS A 259 12.32 -7.14 -18.76
CA HIS A 259 11.85 -5.81 -19.09
C HIS A 259 11.85 -4.92 -17.84
N LEU A 260 12.62 -3.84 -17.88
CA LEU A 260 12.80 -2.89 -16.78
C LEU A 260 12.06 -1.61 -17.14
N TYR A 261 11.12 -1.19 -16.29
CA TYR A 261 10.32 0.01 -16.54
C TYR A 261 10.36 0.97 -15.36
N ASP A 262 10.81 2.19 -15.66
CA ASP A 262 10.71 3.35 -14.78
C ASP A 262 9.89 4.45 -15.48
N PRO A 263 8.72 4.84 -14.93
CA PRO A 263 7.92 5.96 -15.45
C PRO A 263 8.61 7.32 -15.33
N LEU A 264 9.60 7.45 -14.44
CA LEU A 264 10.39 8.66 -14.18
C LEU A 264 11.89 8.32 -14.22
N PRO A 265 12.41 7.95 -15.40
CA PRO A 265 13.74 7.35 -15.53
C PRO A 265 14.83 8.30 -15.04
N SER A 266 15.74 7.75 -14.24
CA SER A 266 16.97 8.42 -13.83
C SER A 266 18.13 7.43 -13.77
N PRO A 267 19.39 7.88 -13.96
CA PRO A 267 20.55 6.99 -13.87
C PRO A 267 20.66 6.24 -12.53
N LYS A 268 20.15 6.84 -11.45
CA LYS A 268 20.10 6.19 -10.13
C LYS A 268 19.08 5.05 -10.14
N HIS A 269 17.87 5.30 -10.62
CA HIS A 269 16.81 4.28 -10.64
C HIS A 269 17.13 3.15 -11.61
N ASP A 270 17.73 3.45 -12.77
CA ASP A 270 18.18 2.43 -13.72
C ASP A 270 19.20 1.49 -13.06
N LYS A 271 20.15 2.06 -12.30
CA LYS A 271 21.10 1.28 -11.52
C LYS A 271 20.41 0.45 -10.44
N ASP A 272 19.47 1.04 -9.69
CA ASP A 272 18.74 0.33 -8.63
C ASP A 272 17.93 -0.84 -9.21
N LEU A 273 17.24 -0.64 -10.34
CA LEU A 273 16.51 -1.68 -11.06
C LEU A 273 17.43 -2.80 -11.52
N LYS A 274 18.58 -2.45 -12.12
CA LYS A 274 19.59 -3.43 -12.53
C LYS A 274 20.12 -4.23 -11.35
N THR A 275 20.44 -3.58 -10.24
CA THR A 275 20.87 -4.24 -9.00
C THR A 275 19.79 -5.18 -8.47
N VAL A 276 18.51 -4.80 -8.48
CA VAL A 276 17.42 -5.71 -8.06
C VAL A 276 17.30 -6.92 -9.00
N LEU A 277 17.45 -6.72 -10.31
CA LEU A 277 17.47 -7.81 -11.28
C LEU A 277 18.62 -8.79 -10.99
N GLU A 278 19.85 -8.29 -10.95
CA GLU A 278 21.08 -9.08 -10.82
C GLU A 278 21.22 -9.74 -9.45
N ASP A 279 20.90 -9.04 -8.36
CA ASP A 279 21.18 -9.51 -7.00
C ASP A 279 19.99 -10.25 -6.37
N LYS A 280 18.78 -10.12 -6.91
CA LYS A 280 17.58 -10.72 -6.32
C LYS A 280 16.78 -11.57 -7.28
N VAL A 281 16.35 -11.01 -8.41
CA VAL A 281 15.44 -11.71 -9.33
C VAL A 281 16.13 -12.87 -10.04
N LEU A 282 17.29 -12.64 -10.65
CA LEU A 282 18.03 -13.69 -11.36
C LEU A 282 18.50 -14.82 -10.42
N PRO A 283 19.04 -14.54 -9.22
CA PRO A 283 19.37 -15.58 -8.26
C PRO A 283 18.16 -16.42 -7.84
N LEU A 284 17.00 -15.79 -7.62
CA LEU A 284 15.76 -16.52 -7.33
C LEU A 284 15.37 -17.46 -8.48
N LEU A 285 15.37 -16.98 -9.72
CA LEU A 285 15.00 -17.80 -10.88
C LEU A 285 15.98 -18.98 -11.08
N ARG A 286 17.29 -18.75 -10.87
CA ARG A 286 18.32 -19.80 -10.92
C ARG A 286 18.14 -20.84 -9.80
N ALA A 287 17.84 -20.38 -8.58
CA ALA A 287 17.59 -21.27 -7.45
C ALA A 287 16.33 -22.11 -7.67
N TRP A 288 15.30 -21.52 -8.25
CA TRP A 288 14.08 -22.23 -8.63
C TRP A 288 14.35 -23.29 -9.70
N ASP A 289 15.06 -22.95 -10.78
CA ASP A 289 15.45 -23.91 -11.82
C ASP A 289 16.27 -25.08 -11.23
N SER A 290 17.29 -24.77 -10.43
CA SER A 290 18.14 -25.76 -9.76
C SER A 290 17.32 -26.69 -8.84
N HIS A 291 16.38 -26.11 -8.08
CA HIS A 291 15.50 -26.88 -7.22
C HIS A 291 14.60 -27.82 -8.02
N ARG A 292 13.99 -27.35 -9.11
CA ARG A 292 13.16 -28.17 -10.01
C ARG A 292 13.93 -29.34 -10.60
N ARG A 293 15.14 -29.10 -11.10
CA ARG A 293 16.01 -30.14 -11.67
C ARG A 293 16.49 -31.19 -10.67
N SER A 294 16.43 -30.90 -9.37
CA SER A 294 16.83 -31.87 -8.34
C SER A 294 15.88 -33.07 -8.24
N TYR A 295 14.65 -32.95 -8.75
CA TYR A 295 13.65 -34.02 -8.65
C TYR A 295 12.74 -34.17 -9.90
N ALA A 296 12.84 -33.29 -10.90
CA ALA A 296 12.06 -33.35 -12.13
C ALA A 296 12.93 -33.09 -13.37
N GLU A 297 12.56 -33.71 -14.49
CA GLU A 297 13.16 -33.42 -15.79
C GLU A 297 12.53 -32.15 -16.39
N GLU A 298 13.36 -31.14 -16.67
CA GLU A 298 12.94 -29.86 -17.26
C GLU A 298 13.31 -29.81 -18.74
N THR A 299 12.35 -29.46 -19.60
CA THR A 299 12.51 -29.47 -21.07
C THR A 299 13.44 -28.36 -21.58
N TYR A 300 13.44 -27.21 -20.92
CA TYR A 300 14.25 -26.05 -21.31
C TYR A 300 15.42 -25.90 -20.36
N GLU A 301 16.56 -25.43 -20.87
CA GLU A 301 17.71 -25.08 -20.04
C GLU A 301 17.60 -23.64 -19.54
N PHE A 302 18.08 -23.36 -18.33
CA PHE A 302 18.17 -22.00 -17.85
C PHE A 302 19.24 -21.24 -18.66
N PRO A 303 18.91 -20.11 -19.30
CA PRO A 303 19.85 -19.41 -20.16
C PRO A 303 21.00 -18.80 -19.34
N ALA A 304 22.22 -18.88 -19.88
CA ALA A 304 23.40 -18.29 -19.23
C ALA A 304 23.31 -16.76 -19.11
N HIS A 305 22.65 -16.12 -20.09
CA HIS A 305 22.39 -14.69 -20.13
C HIS A 305 20.91 -14.43 -20.44
N ILE A 306 20.31 -13.49 -19.72
CA ILE A 306 18.93 -13.04 -19.91
C ILE A 306 19.01 -11.61 -20.47
N PRO A 307 18.53 -11.36 -21.70
CA PRO A 307 18.53 -10.02 -22.28
C PRO A 307 17.76 -9.03 -21.41
N GLU A 308 18.31 -7.82 -21.28
CA GLU A 308 17.71 -6.69 -20.56
C GLU A 308 17.12 -5.68 -21.54
N ASN A 309 15.85 -5.36 -21.37
CA ASN A 309 15.13 -4.35 -22.14
C ASN A 309 14.67 -3.22 -21.24
N TYR A 310 15.31 -2.07 -21.37
CA TYR A 310 14.89 -0.85 -20.69
C TYR A 310 13.75 -0.20 -21.47
N ILE A 311 12.58 -0.12 -20.84
CA ILE A 311 11.40 0.52 -21.41
C ILE A 311 11.49 2.01 -21.10
N ALA A 312 11.91 2.80 -22.09
CA ALA A 312 12.14 4.24 -21.93
C ALA A 312 10.86 5.10 -21.95
N SER A 313 9.74 4.54 -22.43
CA SER A 313 8.46 5.22 -22.57
C SER A 313 7.29 4.25 -22.33
N PRO A 314 6.12 4.75 -21.89
CA PRO A 314 5.80 6.14 -21.59
C PRO A 314 6.42 6.67 -20.30
N LYS A 315 6.61 7.98 -20.21
CA LYS A 315 6.97 8.67 -18.97
C LYS A 315 5.73 9.25 -18.29
N GLN A 316 5.75 9.33 -16.97
CA GLN A 316 4.71 10.01 -16.23
C GLN A 316 4.76 11.53 -16.46
N PRO A 317 3.60 12.23 -16.43
CA PRO A 317 3.53 13.68 -16.62
C PRO A 317 3.83 14.49 -15.34
N ASP A 318 3.93 13.85 -14.19
CA ASP A 318 3.99 14.47 -12.87
C ASP A 318 5.02 13.79 -11.94
N GLY A 319 5.05 14.14 -10.64
CA GLY A 319 5.89 13.48 -9.64
C GLY A 319 5.18 12.39 -8.83
N GLY A 320 3.91 12.10 -9.13
CA GLY A 320 2.98 11.34 -8.30
C GLY A 320 2.52 10.01 -8.88
N SER A 321 2.71 9.80 -10.17
CA SER A 321 1.98 8.76 -10.93
C SER A 321 2.79 7.49 -11.23
N CYS A 322 3.93 7.31 -10.59
CA CYS A 322 4.85 6.21 -10.90
C CYS A 322 4.18 4.85 -10.63
N GLY A 323 3.44 4.75 -9.53
CA GLY A 323 2.68 3.54 -9.19
C GLY A 323 1.65 3.19 -10.25
N ILE A 324 0.76 4.12 -10.61
CA ILE A 324 -0.32 3.83 -11.58
C ILE A 324 0.23 3.57 -12.99
N MET A 325 1.33 4.21 -13.36
CA MET A 325 2.03 3.94 -14.63
C MET A 325 2.67 2.56 -14.65
N ALA A 326 3.32 2.13 -13.57
CA ALA A 326 3.88 0.78 -13.44
C ALA A 326 2.76 -0.28 -13.54
N LEU A 327 1.62 -0.04 -12.89
CA LEU A 327 0.44 -0.92 -12.97
C LEU A 327 -0.13 -1.02 -14.40
N ALA A 328 -0.26 0.11 -15.11
CA ALA A 328 -0.71 0.12 -16.50
C ALA A 328 0.24 -0.64 -17.43
N MET A 329 1.55 -0.57 -17.18
CA MET A 329 2.56 -1.35 -17.91
C MET A 329 2.39 -2.84 -17.65
N ILE A 330 2.26 -3.25 -16.38
CA ILE A 330 2.02 -4.65 -15.99
C ILE A 330 0.75 -5.19 -16.66
N HIS A 331 -0.36 -4.45 -16.58
CA HIS A 331 -1.63 -4.83 -17.20
C HIS A 331 -1.48 -5.11 -18.70
N THR A 332 -0.72 -4.28 -19.40
CA THR A 332 -0.49 -4.46 -20.84
C THR A 332 0.34 -5.71 -21.11
N PHE A 333 1.43 -5.93 -20.39
CA PHE A 333 2.28 -7.12 -20.53
C PHE A 333 1.54 -8.42 -20.19
N VAL A 334 0.61 -8.38 -19.24
CA VAL A 334 -0.21 -9.56 -18.88
C VAL A 334 -1.18 -9.90 -20.02
N ARG A 335 -1.81 -8.92 -20.65
CA ARG A 335 -2.76 -9.14 -21.75
C ARG A 335 -2.06 -9.47 -23.07
N GLU A 336 -1.00 -8.74 -23.40
CA GLU A 336 -0.21 -8.91 -24.62
C GLU A 336 1.29 -9.03 -24.27
N PRO A 337 1.78 -10.25 -24.02
CA PRO A 337 3.19 -10.47 -23.69
C PRO A 337 4.12 -9.88 -24.76
N ASN A 338 5.10 -9.09 -24.31
CA ASN A 338 6.08 -8.37 -25.12
C ASN A 338 5.55 -7.11 -25.85
N GLN A 339 4.32 -6.67 -25.52
CA GLN A 339 3.85 -5.35 -25.87
C GLN A 339 3.74 -4.50 -24.60
N GLY A 340 4.61 -3.49 -24.49
CA GLY A 340 4.42 -2.44 -23.50
C GLY A 340 3.22 -1.56 -23.87
N PHE A 341 2.73 -0.79 -22.91
CA PHE A 341 1.69 0.21 -23.14
C PHE A 341 2.24 1.32 -24.06
N LYS A 342 1.98 1.24 -25.38
CA LYS A 342 2.58 2.12 -26.42
C LYS A 342 1.83 3.45 -26.53
N LEU A 343 2.05 4.33 -25.56
CA LEU A 343 1.68 5.74 -25.69
C LEU A 343 2.95 6.60 -25.65
N ASP A 344 3.17 7.41 -26.68
CA ASP A 344 4.38 8.23 -26.77
C ASP A 344 4.39 9.36 -25.72
N THR A 345 3.21 9.89 -25.37
CA THR A 345 3.06 10.96 -24.38
C THR A 345 1.83 10.71 -23.53
N VAL A 346 2.04 10.62 -22.20
CA VAL A 346 0.97 10.49 -21.22
C VAL A 346 0.62 11.88 -20.69
N THR A 347 -0.67 12.23 -20.69
CA THR A 347 -1.17 13.48 -20.13
C THR A 347 -1.70 13.28 -18.71
N ASN A 348 -1.90 14.37 -17.96
CA ASN A 348 -2.57 14.33 -16.66
C ASN A 348 -3.99 13.74 -16.77
N ASP A 349 -4.71 14.05 -17.84
CA ASP A 349 -6.05 13.51 -18.14
C ASP A 349 -6.01 12.00 -18.35
N TYR A 350 -4.99 11.50 -19.06
CA TYR A 350 -4.78 10.05 -19.23
C TYR A 350 -4.57 9.36 -17.88
N VAL A 351 -3.70 9.92 -17.03
CA VAL A 351 -3.45 9.43 -15.66
C VAL A 351 -4.71 9.50 -14.80
N ALA A 352 -5.51 10.56 -14.91
CA ALA A 352 -6.75 10.70 -14.17
C ALA A 352 -7.71 9.54 -14.49
N VAL A 353 -7.80 9.14 -15.76
CA VAL A 353 -8.61 7.99 -16.17
C VAL A 353 -8.00 6.66 -15.72
N LEU A 354 -6.68 6.47 -15.77
CA LEU A 354 -6.03 5.28 -15.19
C LEU A 354 -6.44 5.09 -13.72
N ARG A 355 -6.35 6.17 -12.94
CA ARG A 355 -6.69 6.18 -11.52
C ARG A 355 -8.18 6.01 -11.27
N LEU A 356 -9.03 6.66 -12.06
CA LEU A 356 -10.48 6.50 -11.97
C LEU A 356 -10.88 5.04 -12.16
N ARG A 357 -10.31 4.38 -13.17
CA ARG A 357 -10.62 2.97 -13.46
C ARG A 357 -10.08 2.02 -12.40
N PHE A 358 -8.87 2.25 -11.89
CA PHE A 358 -8.36 1.48 -10.76
C PHE A 358 -9.24 1.66 -9.52
N LEU A 359 -9.60 2.91 -9.21
CA LEU A 359 -10.46 3.20 -8.06
C LEU A 359 -11.84 2.56 -8.20
N TRP A 360 -12.41 2.58 -9.40
CA TRP A 360 -13.66 1.88 -9.72
C TRP A 360 -13.52 0.38 -9.53
N LEU A 361 -12.45 -0.22 -10.04
CA LEU A 361 -12.20 -1.66 -9.89
C LEU A 361 -12.16 -2.05 -8.40
N VAL A 362 -11.40 -1.31 -7.59
CA VAL A 362 -11.23 -1.62 -6.17
C VAL A 362 -12.52 -1.41 -5.37
N THR A 363 -13.30 -0.37 -5.65
CA THR A 363 -14.46 -0.02 -4.82
C THR A 363 -15.79 -0.59 -5.32
N CYS A 364 -15.94 -0.72 -6.63
CA CYS A 364 -17.17 -1.12 -7.31
C CYS A 364 -17.05 -2.51 -7.96
N GLY A 365 -15.86 -2.87 -8.45
CA GLY A 365 -15.59 -4.19 -9.04
C GLY A 365 -15.35 -5.31 -8.02
N SER A 366 -14.95 -4.95 -6.80
CA SER A 366 -14.60 -5.86 -5.71
C SER A 366 -15.80 -6.37 -4.91
N LEU A 367 -15.56 -7.45 -4.15
CA LEU A 367 -16.45 -7.88 -3.09
C LEU A 367 -16.21 -7.02 -1.84
N ILE A 368 -17.28 -6.51 -1.25
CA ILE A 368 -17.26 -5.80 0.03
C ILE A 368 -17.57 -6.82 1.12
N HIS A 369 -16.73 -6.86 2.15
CA HIS A 369 -16.97 -7.67 3.33
C HIS A 369 -17.66 -6.83 4.39
N ALA A 370 -18.66 -7.40 5.06
CA ALA A 370 -19.26 -6.75 6.21
C ALA A 370 -18.18 -6.52 7.27
N THR A 371 -18.19 -5.33 7.88
CA THR A 371 -17.50 -5.11 9.16
C THR A 371 -18.03 -6.11 10.18
N GLU A 372 -17.17 -6.60 11.08
CA GLU A 372 -17.64 -7.51 12.12
C GLU A 372 -18.72 -6.78 12.95
N ASN A 373 -19.81 -7.48 13.31
CA ASN A 373 -20.96 -6.85 13.99
C ASN A 373 -20.55 -6.05 15.24
N GLN A 374 -19.48 -6.50 15.91
CA GLN A 374 -18.86 -5.84 17.06
C GLN A 374 -18.35 -4.43 16.70
N ASP A 375 -17.63 -4.27 15.59
CA ASP A 375 -17.06 -2.99 15.16
C ASP A 375 -18.16 -1.98 14.79
N ASP A 376 -19.23 -2.48 14.17
CA ASP A 376 -20.40 -1.68 13.80
C ASP A 376 -21.19 -1.21 15.03
N ASP A 377 -21.33 -2.07 16.05
CA ASP A 377 -21.95 -1.74 17.33
C ASP A 377 -21.10 -0.74 18.12
N ASP A 378 -19.78 -0.93 18.16
CA ASP A 378 -18.84 -0.04 18.84
C ASP A 378 -18.75 1.34 18.14
N ALA A 379 -18.80 1.37 16.81
CA ALA A 379 -18.88 2.62 16.05
C ALA A 379 -20.18 3.39 16.34
N ARG A 380 -21.33 2.70 16.39
CA ARG A 380 -22.63 3.30 16.74
C ARG A 380 -22.63 3.82 18.18
N ALA A 381 -22.06 3.07 19.13
CA ALA A 381 -21.94 3.49 20.51
C ALA A 381 -21.07 4.75 20.63
N THR A 382 -19.91 4.76 19.96
CA THR A 382 -19.00 5.91 19.93
C THR A 382 -19.67 7.14 19.29
N GLU A 383 -20.43 6.97 18.20
CA GLU A 383 -21.15 8.07 17.56
C GLU A 383 -22.20 8.67 18.50
N ALA A 384 -22.92 7.84 19.25
CA ALA A 384 -23.89 8.28 20.25
C ALA A 384 -23.22 9.09 21.37
N GLU A 385 -22.11 8.58 21.92
CA GLU A 385 -21.32 9.28 22.94
C GLU A 385 -20.79 10.63 22.45
N LEU A 386 -20.27 10.69 21.23
CA LEU A 386 -19.80 11.93 20.61
C LEU A 386 -20.95 12.93 20.46
N LYS A 387 -22.10 12.50 19.91
CA LYS A 387 -23.28 13.36 19.75
C LYS A 387 -23.72 13.94 21.09
N ASP A 388 -23.71 13.15 22.16
CA ASP A 388 -24.14 13.61 23.48
C ASP A 388 -23.11 14.54 24.13
N ALA A 389 -21.81 14.25 24.00
CA ALA A 389 -20.74 15.14 24.45
C ALA A 389 -20.81 16.53 23.77
N PHE A 390 -21.15 16.60 22.49
CA PHE A 390 -21.29 17.86 21.76
C PHE A 390 -22.63 18.57 21.99
N LYS A 391 -23.70 17.86 22.35
CA LYS A 391 -24.96 18.48 22.81
C LYS A 391 -24.82 19.16 24.17
N MET A 392 -24.03 18.59 25.08
CA MET A 392 -23.80 19.19 26.40
C MET A 392 -23.03 20.52 26.34
N LYS A 393 -22.21 20.75 25.30
CA LYS A 393 -21.47 22.01 25.10
C LYS A 393 -22.30 23.18 24.57
N LYS A 394 -23.56 22.97 24.13
CA LYS A 394 -24.46 24.05 23.67
C LYS A 394 -25.27 24.70 24.81
N LYS A 395 -25.04 24.31 26.07
CA LYS A 395 -25.80 24.76 27.25
C LYS A 395 -25.00 25.61 28.25
N GLN A 396 -23.93 26.28 27.82
CA GLN A 396 -23.25 27.30 28.63
C GLN A 396 -23.36 28.68 27.99
#